data_AF-A0AAD2JUB8-F1
#
_entry.id   AF-A0AAD2JUB8-F1
#
_cell.length_a   1.000
_cell.length_b   1.000
_cell.length_c   1.000
_cell.angle_alpha   90.00
_cell.angle_beta   90.00
_cell.angle_gamma   90.00
#
_symmetry.space_group_name_H-M   'P 1'
#
loop_
_entity.id
_entity.type
_entity.pdbx_description
1 polymer ?
#
loop_
_entity_poly.entity_id
_entity_poly.type
_entity_poly.pdbx_seq_one_letter_code
_entity_poly.pdbx_strand_id
1 'polypeptide(L)'
;MAVVTEVHGYTGEFYRRFNIPEDTDCPCGEALQTREHILRECPIYDNERPIIRATSANFGLTEMMGTKEGIVALAEFLQKSGAFTKSGRVWKDREIPILEDEPEPDISDDEEEDEASDHG
;
A
#
# COMPACT_ATOMS: atom_id res chain seq x y z
N MET A 1 3.16 21.63 -13.45
CA MET A 1 2.22 20.95 -12.54
C MET A 1 2.68 19.51 -12.42
N ALA A 2 3.29 19.13 -11.30
CA ALA A 2 3.68 17.74 -11.08
C ALA A 2 2.39 16.99 -10.70
N VAL A 3 1.90 16.16 -11.63
CA VAL A 3 0.85 15.20 -11.31
C VAL A 3 1.56 14.09 -10.55
N VAL A 4 1.27 13.95 -9.25
CA VAL A 4 1.71 12.78 -8.49
C VAL A 4 0.88 11.61 -9.01
N THR A 5 1.37 10.94 -10.05
CA THR A 5 0.68 9.82 -10.72
C THR A 5 0.88 8.48 -10.02
N GLU A 6 1.84 8.39 -9.10
CA GLU A 6 2.20 7.14 -8.44
C GLU A 6 1.65 7.11 -7.01
N VAL A 7 0.33 6.99 -6.88
CA VAL A 7 -0.26 6.52 -5.63
C VAL A 7 0.10 5.04 -5.47
N HIS A 8 1.24 4.78 -4.83
CA HIS A 8 1.65 3.46 -4.38
C HIS A 8 0.67 2.98 -3.29
N GLY A 9 -0.17 2.01 -3.61
CA GLY A 9 -1.11 1.42 -2.67
C GLY A 9 -1.23 -0.06 -2.93
N TYR A 10 -1.33 -0.86 -1.87
CA TYR A 10 -1.53 -2.30 -1.97
C TYR A 10 -2.95 -2.55 -2.53
N THR A 11 -3.01 -2.77 -3.84
CA THR A 11 -4.23 -3.01 -4.61
C THR A 11 -4.01 -4.13 -5.61
N GLY A 12 -5.07 -4.85 -5.96
CA GLY A 12 -5.02 -5.83 -7.04
C GLY A 12 -4.62 -5.22 -8.39
N GLU A 13 -5.03 -3.99 -8.70
CA GLU A 13 -4.57 -3.29 -9.91
C GLU A 13 -3.04 -3.09 -9.92
N PHE A 14 -2.48 -2.72 -8.77
CA PHE A 14 -1.02 -2.58 -8.60
C PHE A 14 -0.32 -3.93 -8.78
N TYR A 15 -0.75 -4.98 -8.08
CA TYR A 15 -0.13 -6.30 -8.20
C TYR A 15 -0.15 -6.83 -9.63
N ARG A 16 -1.30 -6.72 -10.30
CA ARG A 16 -1.44 -7.11 -11.71
C ARG A 16 -0.55 -6.29 -12.64
N ARG A 17 -0.42 -4.98 -12.41
CA ARG A 17 0.41 -4.11 -13.26
C ARG A 17 1.89 -4.47 -13.19
N PHE A 18 2.36 -4.87 -12.01
CA PHE A 18 3.77 -5.17 -11.76
C PHE A 18 4.08 -6.67 -11.76
N ASN A 19 3.13 -7.52 -12.18
CA ASN A 19 3.26 -8.99 -12.18
C ASN A 19 3.70 -9.57 -10.82
N ILE A 20 3.20 -8.98 -9.72
CA ILE A 20 3.44 -9.47 -8.37
C ILE A 20 2.49 -10.65 -8.12
N PRO A 21 2.97 -11.82 -7.68
CA PRO A 21 2.16 -13.02 -7.48
C PRO A 21 1.36 -12.97 -6.16
N GLU A 22 0.52 -11.95 -6.02
CA GLU A 22 -0.40 -11.74 -4.90
C GLU A 22 -1.84 -11.72 -5.44
N ASP A 23 -2.83 -12.01 -4.59
CA ASP A 23 -4.24 -12.02 -5.00
C ASP A 23 -4.69 -10.63 -5.49
N THR A 24 -5.34 -10.59 -6.67
CA THR A 24 -5.84 -9.35 -7.27
C THR A 24 -7.29 -9.03 -6.92
N ASP A 25 -8.02 -10.04 -6.46
CA ASP A 25 -9.42 -9.96 -6.12
C ASP A 25 -9.57 -9.23 -4.78
N CYS A 26 -10.66 -8.48 -4.63
CA CYS A 26 -10.96 -7.87 -3.36
C CYS A 26 -11.56 -8.93 -2.42
N PRO A 27 -11.23 -8.95 -1.11
CA PRO A 27 -11.86 -9.83 -0.14
C PRO A 27 -13.39 -9.67 -0.02
N CYS A 28 -13.96 -8.59 -0.58
CA CYS A 28 -15.40 -8.37 -0.65
C CYS A 28 -16.09 -9.21 -1.75
N GLY A 29 -15.32 -9.88 -2.61
CA GLY A 29 -15.81 -10.65 -3.76
C GLY A 29 -15.68 -9.95 -5.13
N GLU A 30 -15.18 -8.72 -5.18
CA GLU A 30 -14.92 -8.02 -6.44
C GLU A 30 -13.71 -8.64 -7.16
N ALA A 31 -13.83 -8.91 -8.47
CA ALA A 31 -12.81 -9.62 -9.24
C ALA A 31 -11.52 -8.81 -9.45
N LEU A 32 -11.55 -7.51 -9.18
CA LEU A 32 -10.35 -6.69 -9.21
C LEU A 32 -10.45 -5.57 -8.18
N GLN A 33 -9.52 -5.59 -7.24
CA GLN A 33 -9.39 -4.51 -6.28
C GLN A 33 -8.74 -3.28 -6.94
N THR A 34 -9.57 -2.31 -7.33
CA THR A 34 -9.14 -1.01 -7.87
C THR A 34 -9.20 0.09 -6.80
N ARG A 35 -8.53 1.22 -7.06
CA ARG A 35 -8.65 2.42 -6.21
C ARG A 35 -10.10 2.93 -6.15
N GLU A 36 -10.79 2.92 -7.29
CA GLU A 36 -12.18 3.37 -7.39
C GLU A 36 -13.10 2.49 -6.55
N HIS A 37 -12.96 1.17 -6.67
CA HIS A 37 -13.71 0.21 -5.88
C HIS A 37 -13.51 0.44 -4.38
N ILE A 38 -12.26 0.47 -3.90
CA ILE A 38 -11.94 0.68 -2.47
C ILE A 38 -12.60 1.97 -1.95
N LEU A 39 -12.43 3.07 -2.67
CA LEU A 39 -12.87 4.39 -2.21
C LEU A 39 -14.38 4.61 -2.35
N ARG A 40 -15.06 3.97 -3.31
CA ARG A 40 -16.48 4.29 -3.63
C ARG A 40 -17.48 3.19 -3.31
N GLU A 41 -17.09 1.93 -3.45
CA GLU A 41 -18.01 0.81 -3.61
C GLU A 41 -17.77 -0.33 -2.61
N CYS A 42 -16.52 -0.52 -2.17
CA CYS A 42 -16.11 -1.71 -1.44
C CYS A 42 -16.81 -1.84 -0.07
N PRO A 43 -17.71 -2.82 0.13
CA PRO A 43 -18.53 -2.89 1.34
C PRO A 43 -17.71 -3.10 2.62
N ILE A 44 -16.46 -3.56 2.51
CA ILE A 44 -15.53 -3.69 3.65
C ILE A 44 -15.31 -2.34 4.36
N TYR A 45 -15.36 -1.23 3.63
CA TYR A 45 -15.04 0.11 4.15
C TYR A 45 -16.28 1.00 4.31
N ASP A 46 -17.49 0.43 4.36
CA ASP A 46 -18.73 1.20 4.42
C ASP A 46 -18.91 1.98 5.72
N ASN A 47 -18.31 1.50 6.82
CA ASN A 47 -18.37 2.19 8.11
C ASN A 47 -17.59 3.51 8.08
N GLU A 48 -16.47 3.56 7.38
CA GLU A 48 -15.59 4.72 7.27
C GLU A 48 -15.93 5.61 6.06
N ARG A 49 -16.67 5.09 5.08
CA ARG A 49 -17.09 5.82 3.85
C ARG A 49 -17.79 7.16 4.11
N PRO A 50 -18.58 7.38 5.19
CA PRO A 50 -19.15 8.69 5.46
C PRO A 50 -18.10 9.81 5.58
N ILE A 51 -16.88 9.51 6.03
CA ILE A 51 -15.78 10.49 6.19
C ILE A 51 -15.48 11.19 4.85
N ILE A 52 -15.34 10.41 3.79
CA ILE A 52 -15.00 10.87 2.44
C ILE A 52 -16.23 11.38 1.67
N ARG A 53 -17.43 10.83 1.93
CA ARG A 53 -18.68 11.30 1.31
C ARG A 53 -19.13 12.68 1.81
N ALA A 54 -18.79 13.04 3.05
CA ALA A 54 -19.12 14.35 3.59
C ALA A 54 -18.45 15.51 2.82
N THR A 55 -17.32 15.23 2.15
CA THR A 55 -16.50 16.24 1.49
C THR A 55 -16.75 16.37 -0.01
N SER A 56 -17.24 15.31 -0.66
CA SER A 56 -17.63 15.36 -2.08
C SER A 56 -18.85 14.47 -2.31
N ALA A 57 -19.98 15.08 -2.67
CA ALA A 57 -21.19 14.35 -3.04
C ALA A 57 -21.00 13.57 -4.36
N ASN A 58 -20.14 14.11 -5.23
CA ASN A 58 -19.69 13.46 -6.46
C ASN A 58 -18.21 13.12 -6.31
N PHE A 59 -17.97 11.83 -6.08
CA PHE A 59 -16.70 11.24 -5.70
C PHE A 59 -15.68 11.21 -6.86
N GLY A 60 -15.41 12.36 -7.49
CA GLY A 60 -14.35 12.49 -8.47
C GLY A 60 -13.01 12.50 -7.76
N LEU A 61 -12.10 11.59 -8.13
CA LEU A 61 -10.71 11.57 -7.62
C LEU A 61 -10.05 12.96 -7.71
N THR A 62 -10.42 13.74 -8.72
CA THR A 62 -9.99 15.12 -8.93
C THR A 62 -10.38 16.08 -7.79
N GLU A 63 -11.58 15.96 -7.22
CA GLU A 63 -12.04 16.84 -6.14
C GLU A 63 -11.47 16.41 -4.78
N MET A 64 -11.38 15.10 -4.56
CA MET A 64 -10.75 14.50 -3.38
C MET A 64 -9.25 14.84 -3.28
N MET A 65 -8.53 14.83 -4.39
CA MET A 65 -7.10 15.18 -4.43
C MET A 65 -6.84 16.67 -4.72
N GLY A 66 -7.86 17.42 -5.13
CA GLY A 66 -7.73 18.80 -5.58
C GLY A 66 -8.05 19.87 -4.53
N THR A 67 -8.64 19.48 -3.40
CA THR A 67 -9.05 20.38 -2.31
C THR A 67 -8.36 20.01 -1.00
N LYS A 68 -8.15 21.00 -0.13
CA LYS A 68 -7.54 20.76 1.19
C LYS A 68 -8.46 19.87 2.04
N GLU A 69 -9.75 20.14 1.98
CA GLU A 69 -10.80 19.40 2.67
C GLU A 69 -10.82 17.94 2.19
N GLY A 70 -10.75 17.71 0.86
CA GLY A 70 -10.72 16.38 0.27
C GLY A 70 -9.50 15.56 0.70
N ILE A 71 -8.32 16.20 0.75
CA ILE A 71 -7.08 15.57 1.20
C ILE A 71 -7.18 15.18 2.68
N VAL A 72 -7.72 16.06 3.53
CA VAL A 72 -7.90 15.77 4.97
C VAL A 72 -8.88 14.63 5.18
N ALA A 73 -10.02 14.63 4.48
CA ALA A 73 -11.00 13.57 4.57
C ALA A 73 -10.46 12.22 4.08
N LEU A 74 -9.69 12.23 2.97
CA LEU A 74 -9.01 11.04 2.48
C LEU A 74 -7.99 10.52 3.51
N ALA A 75 -7.16 11.39 4.09
CA ALA A 75 -6.19 11.00 5.10
C ALA A 75 -6.87 10.36 6.32
N GLU A 76 -7.97 10.94 6.80
CA GLU A 76 -8.74 10.40 7.91
C GLU A 76 -9.39 9.05 7.57
N PHE A 77 -9.94 8.91 6.36
CA PHE A 77 -10.46 7.63 5.87
C PHE A 77 -9.37 6.56 5.84
N LEU A 78 -8.19 6.86 5.29
CA LEU A 78 -7.07 5.90 5.22
C LEU A 78 -6.64 5.44 6.62
N GLN A 79 -6.54 6.37 7.57
CA GLN A 79 -6.16 6.07 8.96
C GLN A 79 -7.18 5.17 9.65
N LYS A 80 -8.48 5.44 9.47
CA LYS A 80 -9.55 4.70 10.18
C LYS A 80 -9.92 3.38 9.52
N SER A 81 -9.81 3.28 8.20
CA SER A 81 -10.19 2.07 7.45
C SER A 81 -9.05 1.06 7.32
N GLY A 82 -7.79 1.51 7.32
CA GLY A 82 -6.68 0.66 6.93
C GLY A 82 -6.66 0.31 5.43
N ALA A 83 -7.48 0.99 4.62
CA ALA A 83 -7.46 0.85 3.18
C ALA A 83 -6.06 1.10 2.62
N PHE A 84 -5.69 0.37 1.57
CA PHE A 84 -4.36 0.42 0.93
C PHE A 84 -3.19 -0.02 1.80
N THR A 85 -3.41 -0.59 2.99
CA THR A 85 -2.37 -1.33 3.72
C THR A 85 -2.27 -2.77 3.20
N LYS A 86 -1.12 -3.43 3.36
CA LYS A 86 -0.96 -4.84 2.91
C LYS A 86 -1.98 -5.78 3.56
N SER A 87 -2.38 -5.50 4.81
CA SER A 87 -3.33 -6.33 5.56
C SER A 87 -4.80 -5.91 5.39
N GLY A 88 -5.08 -4.74 4.81
CA GLY A 88 -6.41 -4.13 4.82
C GLY A 88 -6.91 -3.78 6.23
N ARG A 89 -6.01 -3.65 7.21
CA ARG A 89 -6.35 -3.35 8.61
C ARG A 89 -5.70 -2.06 9.03
N VAL A 90 -6.32 -1.39 9.99
CA VAL A 90 -5.77 -0.18 10.62
C VAL A 90 -4.34 -0.45 11.07
N TRP A 91 -3.44 0.45 10.70
CA TRP A 91 -2.06 0.41 11.17
C TRP A 91 -2.11 0.67 12.68
N LYS A 92 -1.96 -0.39 13.47
CA LYS A 92 -1.68 -0.25 14.90
C LYS A 92 -0.29 0.35 15.05
N ASP A 93 -0.05 1.08 16.13
CA ASP A 93 1.29 1.51 16.53
C ASP A 93 2.22 0.29 16.47
N ARG A 94 2.97 0.20 15.37
CA ARG A 94 4.02 -0.78 15.24
C ARG A 94 5.10 -0.24 16.16
N GLU A 95 5.55 -1.04 17.13
CA GLU A 95 6.76 -0.69 17.85
C GLU A 95 7.83 -0.42 16.79
N ILE A 96 8.36 0.80 16.80
CA ILE A 96 9.37 1.21 15.84
C ILE A 96 10.58 0.35 16.16
N PRO A 97 11.06 -0.51 15.23
CA PRO A 97 12.28 -1.25 15.46
C PRO A 97 13.39 -0.24 15.71
N ILE A 98 14.05 -0.33 16.86
CA ILE A 98 15.23 0.47 17.14
C ILE A 98 16.43 -0.24 16.52
N LEU A 99 17.31 0.54 15.87
CA LEU A 99 18.50 0.01 15.20
C LEU A 99 19.39 -0.79 16.15
N GLU A 100 19.36 -0.46 17.44
CA GLU A 100 20.12 -1.14 18.50
C GLU A 100 19.71 -2.61 18.70
N ASP A 101 18.50 -3.01 18.29
CA ASP A 101 18.01 -4.39 18.39
C ASP A 101 18.29 -5.22 17.12
N GLU A 102 18.90 -4.63 16.09
CA GLU A 102 19.27 -5.36 14.87
C GLU A 102 20.45 -6.30 15.18
N PRO A 103 20.33 -7.62 14.92
CA PRO A 103 21.44 -8.54 15.14
C PRO A 103 22.61 -8.15 14.21
N GLU A 104 23.84 -8.22 14.73
CA GLU A 104 25.03 -7.99 13.89
C GLU A 104 25.02 -8.97 12.71
N PRO A 105 25.35 -8.50 11.49
CA PRO A 105 25.39 -9.37 10.33
C PRO A 105 26.41 -10.47 10.55
N ASP A 106 26.03 -11.72 10.24
CA ASP A 106 26.95 -12.85 10.18
C ASP A 106 27.86 -12.68 8.97
N ILE A 107 29.04 -12.11 9.21
CA ILE A 107 30.12 -11.91 8.25
C ILE A 107 31.08 -13.10 8.22
N SER A 108 30.58 -14.33 8.37
CA SER A 108 31.37 -15.49 8.01
C SER A 108 31.65 -15.41 6.51
N ASP A 109 32.88 -14.97 6.19
CA ASP A 109 33.41 -14.93 4.84
C ASP A 109 33.28 -16.33 4.24
N ASP A 110 32.50 -16.45 3.16
CA ASP A 110 32.68 -17.53 2.18
C ASP A 110 34.06 -17.29 1.52
N GLU A 111 35.14 -17.63 2.24
CA GLU A 111 36.45 -17.88 1.64
C GLU A 111 36.31 -19.11 0.74
N GLU A 112 35.75 -18.95 -0.47
CA GLU A 112 36.04 -19.88 -1.55
C GLU A 112 37.51 -19.69 -1.93
N GLU A 113 38.33 -20.65 -1.51
CA GLU A 113 39.71 -20.84 -1.95
C GLU A 113 39.76 -20.86 -3.49
N ASP A 114 40.24 -19.77 -4.10
CA ASP A 114 40.70 -19.76 -5.49
C ASP A 114 41.96 -20.64 -5.60
N GLU A 115 41.76 -21.96 -5.60
CA GLU A 115 42.79 -22.94 -5.91
C GLU A 115 43.25 -22.76 -7.37
N ALA A 116 44.50 -22.32 -7.52
CA ALA A 116 45.15 -22.04 -8.78
C ALA A 116 45.14 -23.25 -9.73
N SER A 117 44.56 -23.10 -10.92
CA SER A 117 44.82 -24.02 -12.04
C SER A 117 45.81 -23.41 -13.03
N ASP A 118 47.06 -23.81 -12.86
CA ASP A 118 48.13 -23.79 -13.86
C ASP A 118 47.67 -24.51 -15.14
N HIS A 119 47.76 -23.84 -16.30
CA HIS A 119 47.63 -24.45 -17.62
C HIS A 119 48.87 -24.05 -18.43
N GLY A 120 49.72 -25.05 -18.71
CA GLY A 120 51.00 -24.93 -19.41
C GLY A 120 50.94 -24.87 -20.93
#